data_AF-A0AA88H4L3-F1
#
_entry.id   AF-A0AA88H4L3-F1
#
_cell.length_a   1.000
_cell.length_b   1.000
_cell.length_c   1.000
_cell.angle_alpha   90.00
_cell.angle_beta   90.00
_cell.angle_gamma   90.00
#
_symmetry.space_group_name_H-M   'P 1'
#
loop_
_entity.id
_entity.type
_entity.pdbx_description
1 polymer ?
#
loop_
_entity_poly.entity_id
_entity_poly.type
_entity_poly.pdbx_seq_one_letter_code
_entity_poly.pdbx_strand_id
1 'polypeptide(L)' 'MDRGIKNKLKVSSPIFREFVAECLGTFILVAFGDACVAQSVLSKGEKGDFFSINWGWGLGGMLAVLICGGVS' A
#
# COMPACT_ATOMS: atom_id res chain seq x y z
N MET A 1 -1.97 10.69 -26.07
CA MET A 1 -0.91 11.27 -25.22
C MET A 1 0.39 11.24 -25.99
N ASP A 2 0.95 12.42 -26.27
CA ASP A 2 2.09 12.64 -27.17
C ASP A 2 3.38 11.95 -26.68
N ARG A 3 4.17 11.34 -27.59
CA ARG A 3 5.42 10.62 -27.22
C ARG A 3 6.41 11.53 -26.50
N GLY A 4 6.41 12.84 -26.80
CA GLY A 4 7.26 13.81 -26.13
C GLY A 4 6.96 13.95 -24.63
N ILE A 5 5.69 13.84 -24.23
CA ILE A 5 5.27 13.94 -22.82
C ILE A 5 5.69 12.68 -22.04
N LYS A 6 5.55 11.50 -22.64
CA LYS A 6 5.96 10.22 -22.01
C LYS A 6 7.46 10.21 -21.68
N ASN A 7 8.29 10.74 -22.58
CA ASN A 7 9.74 10.77 -22.36
C ASN A 7 10.15 11.74 -21.24
N LYS A 8 9.40 12.82 -21.02
CA LYS A 8 9.63 13.74 -19.90
C LYS A 8 9.24 13.16 -18.53
N LEU A 9 8.27 12.24 -18.49
CA LEU A 9 7.77 11.62 -17.25
C LEU A 9 8.45 10.30 -16.89
N LYS A 10 9.27 9.73 -17.80
CA LYS A 10 9.93 8.45 -17.56
C LYS A 10 11.05 8.61 -16.52
N VAL A 11 10.90 7.92 -15.40
CA VAL A 11 12.00 7.76 -14.43
C VAL A 11 13.05 6.80 -15.01
N SER A 12 14.27 7.29 -15.20
CA SER A 12 15.37 6.48 -15.75
C SER A 12 16.17 5.70 -14.70
N SER A 13 16.17 6.15 -13.45
CA SER A 13 16.92 5.49 -12.37
C SER A 13 16.16 4.27 -11.86
N PRO A 14 16.75 3.05 -11.90
CA PRO A 14 16.11 1.85 -11.38
C PRO A 14 15.91 1.91 -9.85
N ILE A 15 16.94 2.34 -9.12
CA ILE A 15 16.90 2.48 -7.65
C ILE A 15 15.79 3.43 -7.20
N PHE A 16 15.60 4.54 -7.93
CA PHE A 16 14.53 5.48 -7.57
C PHE A 16 13.14 4.88 -7.80
N ARG A 17 12.97 4.00 -8.80
CA ARG A 17 11.71 3.29 -9.03
C ARG A 17 11.44 2.27 -7.93
N GLU A 18 12.46 1.50 -7.54
CA GLU A 18 12.39 0.56 -6.42
C GLU A 18 12.04 1.27 -5.11
N PHE A 19 12.73 2.37 -4.80
CA PHE A 19 12.45 3.19 -3.61
C PHE A 19 11.00 3.69 -3.56
N VAL A 20 10.48 4.22 -4.68
CA VAL A 20 9.09 4.68 -4.74
C VAL A 20 8.11 3.51 -4.59
N ALA A 21 8.41 2.36 -5.21
CA ALA A 21 7.59 1.16 -5.08
C ALA A 21 7.53 0.67 -3.62
N GLU A 22 8.68 0.57 -2.94
CA GLU A 22 8.76 0.17 -1.53
C GLU A 22 8.07 1.18 -0.60
N CYS A 23 8.24 2.48 -0.86
CA CYS A 23 7.59 3.54 -0.09
C CYS A 23 6.06 3.46 -0.21
N LEU A 24 5.54 3.26 -1.43
CA LEU A 24 4.11 3.09 -1.68
C LEU A 24 3.56 1.78 -1.10
N GLY A 25 4.28 0.67 -1.28
CA GLY A 25 3.91 -0.63 -0.71
C GLY A 25 3.79 -0.54 0.82
N THR A 26 4.81 0.02 1.48
CA THR A 26 4.82 0.22 2.93
C THR A 26 3.71 1.16 3.38
N PHE A 27 3.47 2.26 2.66
CA PHE A 27 2.38 3.19 2.96
C PHE A 27 1.02 2.48 2.96
N ILE A 28 0.74 1.65 1.94
CA ILE A 28 -0.51 0.91 1.82
C ILE A 28 -0.63 -0.14 2.93
N LEU A 29 0.44 -0.88 3.22
CA LEU A 29 0.47 -1.86 4.30
C LEU A 29 0.09 -1.22 5.65
N VAL A 30 0.77 -0.12 6.01
CA VAL A 30 0.55 0.57 7.28
C VAL A 30 -0.83 1.23 7.31
N ALA A 31 -1.24 1.90 6.22
CA ALA A 31 -2.54 2.57 6.17
C ALA A 31 -3.70 1.59 6.38
N PHE A 32 -3.66 0.41 5.74
CA PHE A 32 -4.71 -0.61 5.92
C PHE A 32 -4.65 -1.30 7.29
N GLY A 33 -3.43 -1.62 7.76
CA GLY A 33 -3.22 -2.23 9.07
C GLY A 33 -3.70 -1.33 10.21
N ASP A 34 -3.33 -0.06 10.18
CA ASP A 34 -3.74 0.90 11.21
C ASP A 34 -5.22 1.27 11.06
N ALA A 35 -5.78 1.31 9.84
CA ALA A 35 -7.20 1.59 9.63
C ALA A 35 -8.10 0.51 10.24
N CYS A 36 -7.77 -0.78 10.10
CA CYS A 36 -8.60 -1.84 10.69
C CYS A 36 -8.51 -1.85 12.23
N VAL A 37 -7.34 -1.53 12.78
CA VAL A 37 -7.14 -1.35 14.24
C VAL A 37 -7.91 -0.13 14.73
N ALA A 38 -7.81 1.01 14.05
CA ALA A 38 -8.56 2.22 14.37
C ALA A 38 -10.07 1.96 14.29
N GLN A 39 -10.54 1.24 13.26
CA GLN A 39 -11.94 0.86 13.12
C GLN A 39 -12.42 0.03 14.31
N SER A 40 -11.63 -0.94 14.79
CA SER A 40 -11.97 -1.73 15.98
C SER A 40 -11.96 -0.88 17.25
N VAL A 41 -10.89 -0.11 17.49
CA VAL A 41 -10.69 0.65 18.74
C VAL A 41 -11.70 1.81 18.85
N LEU A 42 -11.86 2.63 17.82
CA LEU A 42 -12.77 3.79 17.86
C LEU A 42 -14.24 3.37 17.90
N SER A 43 -14.59 2.19 17.36
CA SER A 43 -15.94 1.63 17.48
C SER A 43 -16.17 0.83 18.76
N LYS A 44 -15.18 0.76 19.68
CA LYS A 44 -15.24 -0.07 20.90
C LYS A 44 -15.58 -1.54 20.60
N GLY A 45 -15.12 -2.05 19.46
CA GLY A 45 -15.36 -3.42 19.02
C GLY A 45 -16.65 -3.66 18.22
N GLU A 46 -17.52 -2.65 18.03
CA GLU A 46 -18.77 -2.84 17.27
C GLU A 46 -18.54 -3.01 15.76
N LYS A 47 -17.51 -2.36 15.21
CA LYS A 47 -17.20 -2.37 13.76
C LYS A 47 -15.92 -3.12 13.41
N GLY A 48 -15.30 -3.80 14.36
CA GLY A 48 -14.10 -4.58 14.10
C GLY A 48 -13.68 -5.37 15.32
N ASP A 49 -13.36 -6.62 15.10
CA ASP A 49 -12.88 -7.54 16.13
C ASP A 49 -11.51 -8.13 15.75
N PHE A 50 -11.03 -9.07 16.55
CA PHE A 50 -9.76 -9.75 16.31
C PHE A 50 -9.66 -10.35 14.90
N PHE A 51 -10.73 -10.98 14.41
CA PHE A 51 -10.71 -11.62 13.09
C PHE A 51 -10.63 -10.59 11.97
N SER A 52 -11.40 -9.50 12.09
CA SER A 52 -11.37 -8.37 11.14
C SER A 52 -10.00 -7.70 11.07
N ILE A 53 -9.31 -7.54 12.21
CA ILE A 53 -7.95 -6.96 12.25
C ILE A 53 -6.97 -7.85 11.48
N ASN A 54 -6.97 -9.17 11.73
CA ASN A 54 -6.07 -10.11 11.04
C ASN A 54 -6.32 -10.11 9.52
N TRP A 55 -7.60 -10.11 9.10
CA TRP A 55 -7.94 -9.98 7.68
C TRP A 55 -7.52 -8.64 7.09
N GLY A 56 -7.63 -7.54 7.84
CA GLY A 56 -7.17 -6.21 7.42
C GLY A 56 -5.67 -6.17 7.12
N TRP A 57 -4.85 -6.74 8.01
CA TRP A 57 -3.41 -6.88 7.79
C TRP A 57 -3.07 -7.81 6.61
N GLY A 58 -3.74 -8.96 6.51
CA GLY A 58 -3.52 -9.91 5.42
C GLY A 58 -3.84 -9.34 4.04
N LEU A 59 -5.00 -8.69 3.89
CA LEU A 59 -5.41 -8.05 2.63
C LEU A 59 -4.58 -6.80 2.33
N GLY A 60 -4.27 -6.00 3.35
CA GLY A 60 -3.39 -4.83 3.22
C GLY A 60 -2.00 -5.22 2.71
N GLY A 61 -1.43 -6.31 3.25
CA GLY A 61 -0.16 -6.86 2.76
C GLY A 61 -0.23 -7.39 1.34
N MET A 62 -1.30 -8.13 0.99
CA MET A 62 -1.50 -8.59 -0.39
C MET A 62 -1.58 -7.41 -1.37
N LEU A 63 -2.33 -6.35 -1.04
CA LEU A 63 -2.43 -5.14 -1.86
C LEU A 63 -1.08 -4.43 -2.00
N ALA A 64 -0.31 -4.33 -0.93
CA ALA A 64 1.04 -3.76 -0.98
C ALA A 64 1.94 -4.51 -1.98
N VAL A 65 1.96 -5.85 -1.91
CA VAL A 65 2.72 -6.69 -2.85
C VAL A 65 2.25 -6.52 -4.29
N LEU A 66 0.94 -6.45 -4.54
CA LEU A 66 0.41 -6.22 -5.88
C LEU A 66 0.83 -4.86 -6.47
N ILE A 67 1.05 -3.86 -5.61
CA ILE A 67 1.46 -2.51 -6.03
C ILE A 67 2.98 -2.45 -6.28
N CYS A 68 3.81 -3.03 -5.40
CA CYS A 68 5.27 -2.88 -5.48
C CYS A 68 6.00 -4.03 -6.20
N GLY A 69 5.48 -5.26 -6.18
CA GLY A 69 6.24 -6.48 -6.53
C GLY A 69 6.63 -6.65 -8.00
N GLY A 70 6.18 -5.76 -8.89
CA GLY A 70 6.65 -5.72 -10.28
C GLY A 70 7.82 -4.74 -10.50
N VAL A 71 8.25 -4.04 -9.46
CA VAL A 71 9.23 -2.95 -9.52
C VAL A 71 10.37 -3.15 -8.54
N SER A 72 10.07 -3.57 -7.30
CA SER A 72 11.04 -3.85 -6.24
C SER A 72 10.91 -5.28 -5.72
#